data_AF-A0A142GTX0-F1
#
_entry.id   AF-A0A142GTX0-F1
#
_cell.length_a   1.000
_cell.length_b   1.000
_cell.length_c   1.000
_cell.angle_alpha   90.00
_cell.angle_beta   90.00
_cell.angle_gamma   90.00
#
_symmetry.space_group_name_H-M   'P 1'
#
loop_
_entity.id
_entity.type
_entity.pdbx_description
1 polymer ?
#
loop_
_entity_poly.entity_id
_entity_poly.type
_entity_poly.pdbx_seq_one_letter_code
_entity_poly.pdbx_strand_id
1 'polypeptide(L)'
;FERRKGGKTDFRKRLKLLSSKKSRLVVRKSSKHVKAQIVNKKGDNILVSASSQDLKKFGGSTNTPSAYLVGLLVGKRALKKNIKSAILDMGLYKSVSKIYAVLKGASDAGLEI
;
A
#
# COMPACT_ATOMS: atom_id res chain seq x y z
N PHE A 1 5.33 23.14 4.94
CA PHE A 1 4.73 21.87 4.46
C PHE A 1 4.82 21.72 2.93
N GLU A 2 5.97 21.35 2.39
CA GLU A 2 6.15 21.14 0.93
C GLU A 2 5.18 20.10 0.36
N ARG A 3 4.94 19.00 1.08
CA ARG A 3 4.00 17.94 0.66
C ARG A 3 2.54 18.40 0.61
N ARG A 4 2.18 19.43 1.38
CA ARG A 4 0.84 20.05 1.37
C ARG A 4 0.72 20.97 0.16
N LYS A 5 1.73 21.84 -0.06
CA LYS A 5 1.81 22.72 -1.23
C LYS A 5 1.76 21.91 -2.53
N GLY A 6 2.50 20.80 -2.60
CA GLY A 6 2.51 19.90 -3.77
C GLY A 6 1.34 18.93 -3.85
N GLY A 7 0.30 19.05 -3.01
CA GLY A 7 -0.90 18.21 -3.10
C GLY A 7 -0.64 16.71 -3.00
N LYS A 8 0.36 16.28 -2.22
CA LYS A 8 0.75 14.86 -2.13
C LYS A 8 0.09 14.13 -0.95
N THR A 9 -0.22 14.87 0.12
CA THR A 9 -0.64 14.29 1.41
C THR A 9 -1.73 15.12 2.05
N ASP A 10 -2.84 14.46 2.43
CA ASP A 10 -3.79 15.02 3.39
C ASP A 10 -3.27 14.75 4.80
N PHE A 11 -2.85 15.83 5.47
CA PHE A 11 -2.31 15.77 6.82
C PHE A 11 -3.36 15.43 7.88
N ARG A 12 -4.65 15.78 7.67
CA ARG A 12 -5.72 15.42 8.62
C ARG A 12 -5.97 13.92 8.59
N LYS A 13 -6.10 13.34 7.39
CA LYS A 13 -6.26 11.89 7.23
C LYS A 13 -5.02 11.13 7.72
N ARG A 14 -3.82 11.62 7.39
CA ARG A 14 -2.57 11.01 7.86
C ARG A 14 -2.46 11.01 9.38
N LEU A 15 -2.83 12.11 10.05
CA LEU A 15 -2.78 12.20 11.52
C LEU A 15 -3.70 11.15 12.17
N LYS A 16 -4.92 10.97 11.66
CA LYS A 16 -5.85 9.92 12.13
C LYS A 16 -5.26 8.52 11.97
N LEU A 17 -4.64 8.24 10.82
CA LEU A 17 -3.99 6.94 10.56
C LEU A 17 -2.82 6.70 11.52
N LEU A 18 -1.99 7.70 11.80
CA LEU A 18 -0.86 7.57 12.73
C LEU A 18 -1.32 7.33 14.18
N SER A 19 -2.45 7.90 14.60
CA SER A 19 -3.02 7.70 15.94
C SER A 19 -3.32 6.22 16.24
N SER A 20 -3.58 5.41 15.22
CA SER A 20 -3.84 3.98 15.38
C SER A 20 -2.64 3.16 15.91
N LYS A 21 -1.42 3.72 15.87
CA LYS A 21 -0.17 3.03 16.22
C LYS A 21 0.06 1.70 15.48
N LYS A 22 -0.64 1.44 14.36
CA LYS A 22 -0.42 0.28 13.49
C LYS A 22 0.49 0.65 12.32
N SER A 23 1.15 -0.36 11.73
CA SER A 23 1.86 -0.19 10.46
C SER A 23 0.87 0.20 9.37
N ARG A 24 1.32 0.97 8.37
CA ARG A 24 0.45 1.46 7.30
C ARG A 24 0.75 0.77 5.99
N LEU A 25 -0.26 0.20 5.36
CA LEU A 25 -0.21 -0.26 3.98
C LEU A 25 -0.50 0.92 3.06
N VAL A 26 0.56 1.63 2.65
CA VAL A 26 0.49 2.77 1.75
C VAL A 26 0.35 2.27 0.31
N VAL A 27 -0.80 2.54 -0.31
CA VAL A 27 -1.09 2.15 -1.69
C VAL A 27 -1.15 3.40 -2.56
N ARG A 28 -0.38 3.42 -3.65
CA ARG A 28 -0.36 4.52 -4.63
C ARG A 28 -0.44 3.96 -6.04
N LYS A 29 -1.31 4.57 -6.86
CA LYS A 29 -1.36 4.34 -8.29
C LYS A 29 -0.73 5.50 -9.04
N SER A 30 -0.08 5.20 -10.16
CA SER A 30 0.22 6.14 -11.22
C SER A 30 -0.45 5.68 -12.51
N SER A 31 -0.20 6.38 -13.63
CA SER A 31 -0.65 5.94 -14.95
C SER A 31 0.00 4.62 -15.37
N LYS A 32 1.27 4.41 -14.99
CA LYS A 32 2.09 3.27 -15.44
C LYS A 32 2.36 2.21 -14.37
N HIS A 33 2.20 2.53 -13.09
CA HIS A 33 2.51 1.59 -12.01
C HIS A 33 1.48 1.58 -10.88
N VAL A 34 1.41 0.45 -10.18
CA VAL A 34 0.77 0.32 -8.87
C VAL A 34 1.86 -0.04 -7.85
N LYS A 35 1.89 0.66 -6.72
CA LYS A 35 2.88 0.48 -5.67
C LYS A 35 2.20 0.29 -4.33
N ALA A 36 2.63 -0.71 -3.58
CA ALA A 36 2.20 -0.99 -2.23
C ALA A 36 3.42 -1.04 -1.31
N GLN A 37 3.33 -0.38 -0.16
CA GLN A 37 4.41 -0.34 0.83
C GLN A 37 3.85 -0.52 2.23
N ILE A 38 4.55 -1.29 3.06
CA ILE A 38 4.27 -1.35 4.48
C ILE A 38 5.26 -0.44 5.18
N VAL A 39 4.72 0.59 5.83
CA VAL A 39 5.47 1.62 6.52
C VAL A 39 5.31 1.45 8.02
N ASN A 40 6.39 1.65 8.76
CA ASN A 40 6.42 1.55 10.22
C ASN A 40 5.42 2.53 10.88
N LYS A 41 4.96 2.17 12.09
CA LYS A 41 4.11 3.00 12.96
C LYS A 41 4.82 4.23 13.53
N LYS A 42 6.13 4.15 13.77
CA LYS A 42 6.92 5.23 14.43
C LYS A 42 7.51 6.27 13.47
N GLY A 43 7.49 6.02 12.16
CA GLY A 43 8.12 6.91 11.17
C GLY A 43 7.86 6.44 9.75
N ASP A 44 8.45 7.11 8.75
CA ASP A 44 8.28 6.77 7.33
C ASP A 44 9.29 5.71 6.82
N ASN A 45 9.73 4.81 7.71
CA ASN A 45 10.62 3.71 7.33
C ASN A 45 9.80 2.61 6.64
N ILE A 46 10.19 2.28 5.41
CA ILE A 46 9.56 1.24 4.61
C ILE A 46 10.11 -0.11 5.08
N LEU A 47 9.24 -0.96 5.63
CA LEU A 47 9.59 -2.30 6.07
C LEU A 47 9.57 -3.28 4.89
N VAL A 48 8.57 -3.14 4.02
CA VAL A 48 8.34 -3.99 2.85
C VAL A 48 7.77 -3.15 1.72
N SER A 49 8.14 -3.47 0.48
CA SER A 49 7.60 -2.86 -0.72
C SER A 49 7.22 -3.93 -1.74
N ALA A 50 6.27 -3.60 -2.60
CA ALA A 50 5.91 -4.32 -3.81
C ALA A 50 5.45 -3.34 -4.88
N SER A 51 5.68 -3.65 -6.14
CA SER A 51 5.14 -2.87 -7.25
C SER A 51 4.80 -3.72 -8.45
N SER A 52 4.04 -3.17 -9.39
CA SER A 52 3.76 -3.80 -10.68
C SER A 52 5.05 -4.12 -11.47
N GLN A 53 6.18 -3.47 -11.17
CA GLN A 53 7.47 -3.78 -11.78
C GLN A 53 8.04 -5.13 -11.29
N ASP A 54 7.74 -5.54 -10.06
CA ASP A 54 8.10 -6.87 -9.54
C ASP A 54 7.39 -7.98 -10.34
N LEU A 55 6.29 -7.64 -11.02
CA LEU A 55 5.48 -8.53 -11.83
C LEU A 55 5.77 -8.42 -13.33
N LYS A 56 6.78 -7.64 -13.74
CA LYS A 56 7.03 -7.36 -15.17
C LYS A 56 7.24 -8.63 -16.01
N LYS A 57 7.91 -9.64 -15.43
CA LYS A 57 8.12 -10.97 -16.07
C LYS A 57 6.81 -11.75 -16.29
N PHE A 58 5.75 -11.38 -15.58
CA PHE A 58 4.43 -12.02 -15.61
C PHE A 58 3.36 -11.10 -16.24
N GLY A 59 3.76 -10.10 -17.03
CA GLY A 59 2.82 -9.16 -17.66
C GLY A 59 2.28 -8.07 -16.73
N GLY A 60 2.96 -7.79 -15.61
CA GLY A 60 2.57 -6.80 -14.62
C GLY A 60 2.34 -5.41 -15.22
N SER A 61 1.14 -4.86 -14.98
CA SER A 61 0.70 -3.55 -15.48
C SER A 61 -0.05 -2.76 -14.39
N THR A 62 -0.88 -1.78 -14.79
CA THR A 62 -1.75 -1.03 -13.87
C THR A 62 -3.19 -1.52 -13.84
N ASN A 63 -3.48 -2.68 -14.43
CA ASN A 63 -4.82 -3.26 -14.39
C ASN A 63 -5.17 -3.81 -12.99
N THR A 64 -6.44 -4.14 -12.78
CA THR A 64 -6.94 -4.65 -11.50
C THR A 64 -6.31 -5.99 -11.08
N PRO A 65 -6.08 -6.98 -11.98
CA PRO A 65 -5.37 -8.20 -11.62
C PRO A 65 -3.93 -7.95 -11.14
N SER A 66 -3.18 -7.07 -11.83
CA SER A 66 -1.82 -6.72 -11.40
C SER A 66 -1.83 -6.05 -10.04
N ALA A 67 -2.81 -5.18 -9.77
CA ALA A 67 -2.96 -4.55 -8.46
C ALA A 67 -3.25 -5.59 -7.35
N TYR A 68 -4.10 -6.58 -7.63
CA TYR A 68 -4.34 -7.71 -6.71
C TYR A 68 -3.06 -8.51 -6.44
N LEU A 69 -2.32 -8.87 -7.48
CA LEU A 69 -1.05 -9.60 -7.34
C LEU A 69 0.01 -8.80 -6.59
N VAL A 70 0.06 -7.47 -6.75
CA VAL A 70 0.93 -6.59 -5.94
C VAL A 70 0.55 -6.65 -4.46
N GLY A 71 -0.76 -6.70 -4.15
CA GLY A 71 -1.27 -6.92 -2.79
C GLY A 71 -0.83 -8.27 -2.21
N LEU A 72 -1.00 -9.36 -2.97
CA LEU A 72 -0.55 -10.69 -2.58
C LEU A 72 0.97 -10.72 -2.31
N LEU A 73 1.76 -10.12 -3.19
CA LEU A 73 3.21 -10.07 -3.09
C LEU A 73 3.66 -9.30 -1.84
N VAL A 74 3.06 -8.14 -1.56
CA VAL A 74 3.42 -7.33 -0.39
C VAL A 74 3.02 -8.03 0.91
N GLY A 75 1.84 -8.67 0.95
CA GLY A 75 1.37 -9.43 2.10
C GLY A 75 2.29 -10.62 2.42
N LYS A 76 2.66 -11.42 1.42
CA LYS A 76 3.63 -12.51 1.59
C LYS A 76 4.99 -12.02 2.10
N ARG A 77 5.49 -10.90 1.54
CA ARG A 77 6.74 -10.28 2.00
C ARG A 77 6.62 -9.74 3.44
N ALA A 78 5.45 -9.26 3.85
CA ALA A 78 5.16 -8.79 5.21
C ALA A 78 5.23 -9.92 6.24
N LEU A 79 4.53 -11.03 5.96
CA LEU A 79 4.50 -12.20 6.83
C LEU A 79 5.88 -12.82 7.00
N LYS A 80 6.70 -12.87 5.94
CA LYS A 80 8.11 -13.28 6.04
C LYS A 80 8.95 -12.41 6.98
N LYS A 81 8.53 -11.17 7.23
CA LYS A 81 9.16 -10.26 8.20
C LYS A 81 8.39 -10.17 9.53
N ASN A 82 7.52 -11.14 9.82
CA ASN A 82 6.69 -11.20 11.02
C ASN A 82 5.76 -9.99 11.22
N ILE A 83 5.37 -9.33 10.13
CA ILE A 83 4.38 -8.24 10.18
C ILE A 83 3.00 -8.84 9.92
N LYS A 84 2.17 -8.90 10.97
CA LYS A 84 0.85 -9.53 10.92
C LYS A 84 -0.30 -8.59 10.59
N SER A 85 -0.18 -7.31 10.94
CA SER A 85 -1.24 -6.34 10.74
C SER A 85 -0.76 -5.01 10.16
N ALA A 86 -1.63 -4.40 9.35
CA ALA A 86 -1.44 -3.07 8.80
C ALA A 86 -2.79 -2.35 8.67
N ILE A 87 -2.78 -1.04 8.44
CA ILE A 87 -3.99 -0.27 8.09
C ILE A 87 -3.81 0.32 6.70
N LEU A 88 -4.87 0.27 5.89
CA LEU A 88 -4.87 0.86 4.56
C LEU A 88 -4.68 2.39 4.59
N ASP A 89 -3.65 2.87 3.91
CA ASP A 89 -3.39 4.29 3.63
C ASP A 89 -3.51 4.54 2.11
N MET A 90 -4.71 4.98 1.70
CA MET A 90 -5.02 5.32 0.31
C MET A 90 -4.57 6.74 -0.07
N GLY A 91 -4.01 7.51 0.87
CA GLY A 91 -3.72 8.92 0.68
C GLY A 91 -4.94 9.74 0.28
N LEU A 92 -4.80 10.50 -0.81
CA LEU A 92 -5.79 11.44 -1.34
C LEU A 92 -6.88 10.78 -2.18
N TYR A 93 -6.76 9.48 -2.46
CA TYR A 93 -7.78 8.75 -3.19
C TYR A 93 -8.99 8.47 -2.28
N LYS A 94 -10.20 8.57 -2.85
CA LYS A 94 -11.47 8.30 -2.17
C LYS A 94 -11.86 6.83 -2.28
N SER A 95 -12.34 6.42 -3.45
CA SER A 95 -12.75 5.04 -3.75
C SER A 95 -12.21 4.68 -5.13
N VAL A 96 -11.27 3.73 -5.18
CA VAL A 96 -10.62 3.33 -6.43
C VAL A 96 -10.49 1.82 -6.44
N SER A 97 -11.10 1.16 -7.43
CA SER A 97 -11.11 -0.31 -7.58
C SER A 97 -9.73 -0.95 -7.45
N LYS A 98 -8.70 -0.36 -8.07
CA LYS A 98 -7.32 -0.85 -8.01
C LYS A 98 -6.73 -0.85 -6.59
N ILE A 99 -7.10 0.12 -5.75
CA ILE A 99 -6.60 0.19 -4.37
C ILE A 99 -7.26 -0.91 -3.52
N TYR A 100 -8.56 -1.13 -3.72
CA TYR A 100 -9.26 -2.23 -3.07
C TYR A 100 -8.80 -3.61 -3.58
N ALA A 101 -8.38 -3.73 -4.84
CA ALA A 101 -7.75 -4.94 -5.35
C ALA A 101 -6.45 -5.25 -4.61
N VAL A 102 -5.59 -4.24 -4.36
CA VAL A 102 -4.39 -4.40 -3.52
C VAL A 102 -4.77 -4.82 -2.10
N LEU A 103 -5.78 -4.18 -1.51
CA LEU A 103 -6.28 -4.53 -0.17
C LEU A 103 -6.71 -6.00 -0.11
N LYS A 104 -7.52 -6.44 -1.06
CA LYS A 104 -8.02 -7.82 -1.13
C LYS A 104 -6.88 -8.81 -1.32
N GLY A 105 -5.93 -8.53 -2.20
CA GLY A 105 -4.76 -9.39 -2.38
C GLY A 105 -3.88 -9.49 -1.14
N ALA A 106 -3.71 -8.39 -0.40
CA ALA A 106 -2.93 -8.41 0.83
C ALA A 106 -3.66 -9.14 1.97
N SER A 107 -4.99 -9.03 2.04
CA SER A 107 -5.84 -9.80 2.97
C SER A 107 -5.79 -11.29 2.65
N ASP A 108 -5.93 -11.69 1.37
CA ASP A 108 -5.85 -13.09 0.93
C ASP A 108 -4.45 -13.69 1.15
N ALA A 109 -3.40 -12.87 1.20
CA ALA A 109 -2.07 -13.32 1.60
C ALA A 109 -1.96 -13.68 3.09
N GLY A 110 -2.96 -13.34 3.92
CA GLY A 110 -2.99 -13.55 5.36
C GLY A 110 -2.55 -12.33 6.18
N LEU A 111 -2.45 -11.14 5.58
CA LEU A 111 -2.20 -9.90 6.34
C LEU A 111 -3.51 -9.35 6.91
N GLU A 112 -3.56 -9.08 8.20
CA GLU A 112 -4.71 -8.43 8.84
C GLU A 112 -4.73 -6.95 8.48
N ILE A 113 -5.74 -6.51 7.71
CA ILE A 113 -5.86 -5.11 7.24
C ILE A 113 -7.24 -4.54 7.54
#